data_AF-A0A9E0LDV3-F1
#
_entry.id   AF-A0A9E0LDV3-F1
#
_cell.length_a   1.000
_cell.length_b   1.000
_cell.length_c   1.000
_cell.angle_alpha   90.00
_cell.angle_beta   90.00
_cell.angle_gamma   90.00
#
_symmetry.space_group_name_H-M   'P 1'
#
loop_
_entity.id
_entity.type
_entity.pdbx_description
1 polymer ?
#
loop_
_entity_poly.entity_id
_entity_poly.type
_entity_poly.pdbx_seq_one_letter_code
_entity_poly.pdbx_strand_id
1 'polypeptide(L)'
;MRAALWLLALFAVAVATALFAGNNQSTLTLFWPPHRIDLSLNLVLMALVAAFVVLHLALRALSALFEMPVQARRWRAQQKERAAHTALLDALGHLLSGRFIRARKAAMAALAREKALDTAGERLSHAAQLRTIAHLVAAESAQALQDRASRDGHLQRALELTQGRSGAALQEIREGAQLRAARWALDERDVQASLGWLEALPGGAQRRTVALRIRLKA
;
A
#
# COMPACT_ATOMS: atom_id res chain seq x y z
N MET A 1 -20.59 -21.52 18.06
CA MET A 1 -20.26 -21.66 19.50
C MET A 1 -20.31 -20.32 20.24
N ARG A 2 -19.43 -19.33 19.97
CA ARG A 2 -19.38 -18.05 20.72
C ARG A 2 -20.66 -17.19 20.66
N ALA A 3 -21.31 -17.10 19.50
CA ALA A 3 -22.55 -16.32 19.34
C ALA A 3 -23.75 -16.94 20.07
N ALA A 4 -23.84 -18.27 20.14
CA ALA A 4 -24.91 -18.99 20.83
C ALA A 4 -24.82 -18.82 22.35
N LEU A 5 -23.60 -18.86 22.92
CA LEU A 5 -23.36 -18.60 24.34
C LEU A 5 -23.70 -17.15 24.71
N TRP A 6 -23.43 -16.19 23.82
CA TRP A 6 -23.80 -14.79 24.01
C TRP A 6 -25.32 -14.56 24.02
N LEU A 7 -26.05 -15.23 23.11
CA LEU A 7 -27.52 -15.17 23.08
C LEU A 7 -28.12 -15.79 24.34
N LEU A 8 -27.60 -16.93 24.79
CA LEU A 8 -28.08 -17.58 26.00
C LEU A 8 -27.83 -16.74 27.26
N ALA A 9 -26.66 -16.10 27.36
CA ALA A 9 -26.36 -15.16 28.43
C ALA A 9 -27.29 -13.92 28.39
N LEU A 10 -27.56 -13.36 27.21
CA LEU A 10 -28.47 -12.23 27.04
C LEU A 10 -29.90 -12.58 27.49
N PHE A 11 -30.41 -13.74 27.08
CA PHE A 11 -31.74 -14.21 27.49
C PHE A 11 -31.81 -14.53 28.98
N ALA A 12 -30.76 -15.12 29.56
CA ALA A 12 -30.70 -15.37 31.00
C ALA A 12 -30.73 -14.07 31.82
N VAL A 13 -29.99 -13.04 31.38
CA VAL A 13 -30.02 -11.71 32.00
C VAL A 13 -31.40 -11.05 31.86
N ALA A 14 -32.04 -11.16 30.70
CA ALA A 14 -33.38 -10.64 30.45
C ALA A 14 -34.46 -11.31 31.33
N VAL A 15 -34.39 -12.64 31.49
CA VAL A 15 -35.32 -13.39 32.36
C VAL A 15 -35.09 -13.04 33.83
N ALA A 16 -33.84 -12.92 34.27
CA ALA A 16 -33.51 -12.50 35.64
C ALA A 16 -34.00 -11.07 35.94
N THR A 17 -33.87 -10.14 35.00
CA THR A 17 -34.39 -8.77 35.15
C THR A 17 -35.92 -8.72 35.12
N ALA A 18 -36.58 -9.51 34.26
CA ALA A 18 -38.04 -9.58 34.21
C ALA A 18 -38.64 -10.14 35.51
N LEU A 19 -38.04 -11.20 36.06
CA LEU A 19 -38.46 -11.80 37.33
C LEU A 19 -38.25 -10.85 38.51
N PHE A 20 -37.15 -10.10 38.53
CA PHE A 20 -36.89 -9.11 39.57
C PHE A 20 -37.81 -7.88 39.46
N ALA A 21 -38.26 -7.52 38.25
CA ALA A 21 -39.17 -6.39 38.03
C ALA A 21 -40.65 -6.73 38.34
N GLY A 22 -41.07 -7.98 38.24
CA GLY A 22 -42.49 -8.37 38.28
C GLY A 22 -43.20 -8.34 39.65
N ASN A 23 -42.48 -8.39 40.78
CA ASN A 23 -43.10 -8.54 42.11
C ASN A 23 -42.49 -7.64 43.21
N ASN A 24 -42.02 -6.43 42.86
CA ASN A 24 -41.34 -5.54 43.79
C ASN A 24 -42.19 -4.30 44.16
N GLN A 25 -42.59 -4.19 45.44
CA GLN A 25 -43.25 -3.01 46.03
C GLN A 25 -42.24 -1.94 46.53
N SER A 26 -40.96 -2.12 46.21
CA SER A 26 -39.88 -1.27 46.69
C SER A 26 -39.88 0.11 46.01
N THR A 27 -39.82 1.16 46.82
CA THR A 27 -39.77 2.56 46.40
C THR A 27 -38.49 3.22 46.86
N LEU A 28 -37.92 4.06 45.99
CA LEU A 28 -36.79 4.93 46.29
C LEU A 28 -37.34 6.35 46.52
N THR A 29 -37.19 6.86 47.74
CA THR A 29 -37.56 8.22 48.08
C THR A 29 -36.34 9.13 47.99
N LEU A 30 -36.36 10.10 47.08
CA LEU A 30 -35.40 11.19 47.04
C LEU A 30 -35.98 12.37 47.82
N PHE A 31 -35.32 12.73 48.92
CA PHE A 31 -35.72 13.86 49.77
C PHE A 31 -34.84 15.08 49.48
N TRP A 32 -35.40 16.11 48.86
CA TRP A 32 -34.73 17.38 48.58
C TRP A 32 -35.60 18.54 49.08
N PRO A 33 -35.31 19.13 50.26
CA PRO A 33 -36.21 20.11 50.87
C PRO A 33 -36.59 21.26 49.93
N PRO A 34 -37.88 21.63 49.78
CA PRO A 34 -39.10 21.08 50.41
C PRO A 34 -39.81 19.94 49.62
N HIS A 35 -39.21 19.43 48.56
CA HIS A 35 -39.80 18.43 47.66
C HIS A 35 -39.41 17.00 48.06
N ARG A 36 -40.38 16.08 47.98
CA ARG A 36 -40.16 14.65 48.12
C ARG A 36 -40.60 13.96 46.84
N ILE A 37 -39.71 13.19 46.24
CA ILE A 37 -39.99 12.46 45.01
C ILE A 37 -39.87 10.97 45.32
N ASP A 38 -41.00 10.27 45.29
CA ASP A 38 -41.06 8.81 45.46
C ASP A 38 -41.11 8.16 44.08
N LEU A 39 -40.07 7.42 43.71
CA LEU A 39 -40.01 6.65 42.46
C LEU A 39 -40.03 5.15 42.77
N SER A 40 -40.62 4.33 41.89
CA SER A 40 -40.49 2.87 42.02
C SER A 40 -39.03 2.46 41.79
N LEU A 41 -38.53 1.49 42.56
CA LEU A 41 -37.16 0.99 42.42
C LEU A 41 -36.91 0.48 40.99
N ASN A 42 -37.91 -0.16 40.39
CA ASN A 42 -37.86 -0.63 39.02
C ASN A 42 -37.63 0.51 38.00
N LEU A 43 -38.30 1.66 38.18
CA LEU A 43 -38.13 2.82 37.31
C LEU A 43 -36.73 3.41 37.43
N VAL A 44 -36.21 3.54 38.66
CA VAL A 44 -34.85 4.03 38.91
C VAL A 44 -33.81 3.09 38.29
N LEU A 45 -33.99 1.78 38.45
CA LEU A 45 -33.06 0.79 37.90
C LEU A 45 -33.09 0.79 36.37
N MET A 46 -34.28 0.87 35.77
CA MET A 46 -34.43 1.00 34.32
C MET A 46 -33.79 2.28 33.80
N ALA A 47 -33.99 3.42 34.48
CA ALA A 47 -33.38 4.69 34.13
C ALA A 47 -31.85 4.64 34.24
N LEU A 48 -31.30 3.97 35.25
CA LEU A 48 -29.86 3.78 35.42
C LEU A 48 -29.27 2.94 34.28
N VAL A 49 -29.93 1.83 33.92
CA VAL A 49 -29.51 0.99 32.78
C VAL A 49 -29.60 1.78 31.48
N ALA A 50 -30.69 2.51 31.26
CA ALA A 50 -30.84 3.36 30.08
C ALA A 50 -29.74 4.43 30.00
N ALA A 51 -29.47 5.13 31.11
CA ALA A 51 -28.40 6.13 31.19
C ALA A 51 -27.02 5.52 30.91
N PHE A 52 -26.73 4.34 31.47
CA PHE A 52 -25.49 3.61 31.21
C PHE A 52 -25.35 3.24 29.73
N VAL A 53 -26.42 2.71 29.11
CA VAL A 53 -26.44 2.38 27.68
C VAL A 53 -26.21 3.63 26.83
N VAL A 54 -26.91 4.73 27.10
CA VAL A 54 -26.72 6.00 26.37
C VAL A 54 -25.29 6.51 26.51
N LEU A 55 -24.74 6.55 27.74
CA LEU A 55 -23.36 7.00 27.98
C LEU A 55 -22.34 6.12 27.26
N HIS A 56 -22.53 4.79 27.30
CA HIS A 56 -21.67 3.85 26.61
C HIS A 56 -21.70 4.04 25.10
N LEU A 57 -22.90 4.22 24.51
CA LEU A 57 -23.02 4.52 23.08
C LEU A 57 -22.39 5.86 22.72
N ALA A 58 -22.56 6.89 23.54
CA ALA A 58 -21.97 8.21 23.32
C ALA A 58 -20.43 8.14 23.33
N LEU A 59 -19.83 7.45 24.31
CA LEU A 59 -18.39 7.25 24.38
C LEU A 59 -17.87 6.45 23.17
N ARG A 60 -18.59 5.41 22.74
CA ARG A 60 -18.22 4.62 21.56
C ARG A 60 -18.35 5.40 20.25
N ALA A 61 -19.36 6.25 20.13
CA ALA A 61 -19.51 7.13 18.98
C ALA A 61 -18.37 8.16 18.92
N LEU A 62 -17.99 8.71 20.08
CA LEU A 62 -16.91 9.66 20.20
C LEU A 62 -15.55 9.00 19.87
N SER A 63 -15.30 7.78 20.34
CA SER A 63 -14.08 7.03 19.98
C SER A 63 -14.02 6.73 18.49
N ALA A 64 -15.13 6.31 17.88
CA ALA A 64 -15.20 6.08 16.44
C ALA A 64 -14.92 7.37 15.63
N LEU A 65 -15.44 8.51 16.09
CA LEU A 65 -15.20 9.81 15.47
C LEU A 65 -13.73 10.21 15.52
N PHE A 66 -13.02 9.88 16.61
CA PHE A 66 -11.58 10.14 16.74
C PHE A 66 -10.70 9.13 15.97
N GLU A 67 -11.17 7.91 15.69
CA GLU A 67 -10.44 6.91 14.90
C GLU A 67 -10.57 7.11 13.37
N MET A 68 -11.70 7.64 12.90
CA MET A 68 -11.98 7.97 11.49
C MET A 68 -10.86 8.75 10.76
N PRO A 69 -10.26 9.82 11.31
CA PRO A 69 -9.20 10.55 10.61
C PRO A 69 -7.95 9.71 10.35
N VAL A 70 -7.63 8.76 11.23
CA VAL A 70 -6.50 7.85 11.05
C VAL A 70 -6.79 6.84 9.95
N GLN A 71 -8.00 6.28 9.91
CA GLN A 71 -8.43 5.36 8.86
C GLN A 71 -8.47 6.05 7.48
N ALA A 72 -8.97 7.29 7.42
CA ALA A 72 -8.98 8.09 6.19
C ALA A 72 -7.56 8.41 5.70
N ARG A 73 -6.61 8.69 6.61
CA ARG A 73 -5.19 8.87 6.25
C ARG A 73 -4.60 7.58 5.66
N ARG A 74 -4.79 6.43 6.33
CA ARG A 74 -4.32 5.13 5.82
C ARG A 74 -4.94 4.79 4.47
N TRP A 75 -6.24 5.04 4.29
CA TRP A 75 -6.91 4.83 3.02
C TRP A 75 -6.34 5.70 1.91
N ARG A 76 -6.08 7.00 2.17
CA ARG A 76 -5.44 7.89 1.20
C ARG A 76 -4.02 7.44 0.86
N ALA A 77 -3.23 7.00 1.84
CA ALA A 77 -1.89 6.47 1.61
C ALA A 77 -1.93 5.24 0.69
N GLN A 78 -2.81 4.28 0.98
CA GLN A 78 -3.03 3.10 0.14
C GLN A 78 -3.50 3.46 -1.27
N GLN A 79 -4.38 4.46 -1.40
CA GLN A 79 -4.86 4.89 -2.71
C GLN A 79 -3.75 5.51 -3.56
N LYS A 80 -2.86 6.29 -2.94
CA LYS A 80 -1.68 6.85 -3.62
C LYS A 80 -0.68 5.77 -4.03
N GLU A 81 -0.43 4.78 -3.16
CA GLU A 81 0.40 3.61 -3.48
C GLU A 81 -0.16 2.85 -4.68
N ARG A 82 -1.45 2.52 -4.64
CA ARG A 82 -2.14 1.88 -5.77
C ARG A 82 -2.00 2.69 -7.05
N ALA A 83 -2.18 4.01 -6.99
CA ALA A 83 -2.03 4.87 -8.16
C ALA A 83 -0.61 4.86 -8.74
N ALA A 84 0.44 4.73 -7.92
CA ALA A 84 1.82 4.59 -8.40
C ALA A 84 2.02 3.23 -9.11
N HIS A 85 1.50 2.15 -8.53
CA HIS A 85 1.56 0.81 -9.14
C HIS A 85 0.74 0.72 -10.43
N THR A 86 -0.46 1.28 -10.47
CA THR A 86 -1.29 1.34 -11.69
C THR A 86 -0.56 2.10 -12.80
N ALA A 87 0.06 3.24 -12.49
CA ALA A 87 0.84 3.99 -13.48
C ALA A 87 2.03 3.18 -14.03
N LEU A 88 2.67 2.34 -13.21
CA LEU A 88 3.73 1.44 -13.66
C LEU A 88 3.18 0.32 -14.56
N LEU A 89 2.05 -0.29 -14.19
CA LEU A 89 1.39 -1.32 -15.00
C LEU A 89 0.95 -0.76 -16.35
N ASP A 90 0.38 0.46 -16.37
CA ASP A 90 0.02 1.17 -17.60
C ASP A 90 1.26 1.44 -18.47
N ALA A 91 2.38 1.82 -17.85
CA ALA A 91 3.64 2.05 -18.56
C ALA A 91 4.14 0.77 -19.24
N LEU A 92 4.14 -0.36 -18.53
CA LEU A 92 4.50 -1.66 -19.08
C LEU A 92 3.53 -2.09 -20.19
N GLY A 93 2.22 -1.95 -19.98
CA GLY A 93 1.21 -2.25 -20.99
C GLY A 93 1.37 -1.42 -22.26
N HIS A 94 1.66 -0.13 -22.11
CA HIS A 94 1.98 0.75 -23.24
C HIS A 94 3.26 0.34 -23.95
N LEU A 95 4.33 0.01 -23.22
CA LEU A 95 5.60 -0.43 -23.79
C LEU A 95 5.42 -1.70 -24.63
N LEU A 96 4.74 -2.71 -24.08
CA LEU A 96 4.46 -3.98 -24.76
C LEU A 96 3.57 -3.79 -26.00
N SER A 97 2.71 -2.77 -25.99
CA SER A 97 1.88 -2.40 -27.15
C SER A 97 2.59 -1.50 -28.17
N GLY A 98 3.88 -1.20 -28.00
CA GLY A 98 4.65 -0.31 -28.88
C GLY A 98 4.30 1.19 -28.75
N ARG A 99 3.48 1.57 -27.77
CA ARG A 99 3.06 2.96 -27.53
C ARG A 99 4.10 3.72 -26.69
N PHE A 100 5.32 3.87 -27.22
CA PHE A 100 6.51 4.31 -26.47
C PHE A 100 6.38 5.70 -25.80
N ILE A 101 5.74 6.68 -26.45
CA ILE A 101 5.52 8.01 -25.85
C ILE A 101 4.62 7.91 -24.62
N ARG A 102 3.53 7.11 -24.69
CA ARG A 102 2.61 6.90 -23.56
C ARG A 102 3.26 6.07 -22.46
N ALA A 103 4.06 5.08 -22.83
CA ALA A 103 4.84 4.27 -21.89
C ALA A 103 5.81 5.14 -21.08
N ARG A 104 6.61 5.98 -21.74
CA ARG A 104 7.52 6.93 -21.09
C ARG A 104 6.76 7.89 -20.17
N LYS A 105 5.64 8.45 -20.63
CA LYS A 105 4.81 9.37 -19.81
C LYS A 105 4.26 8.68 -18.56
N ALA A 106 3.73 7.46 -18.70
CA ALA A 106 3.19 6.69 -17.58
C ALA A 106 4.29 6.29 -16.58
N ALA A 107 5.46 5.88 -17.06
CA ALA A 107 6.62 5.56 -16.22
C ALA A 107 7.09 6.78 -15.40
N MET A 108 7.21 7.95 -16.04
CA MET A 108 7.51 9.20 -15.36
C MET A 108 6.44 9.59 -14.34
N ALA A 109 5.17 9.31 -14.64
CA ALA A 109 4.07 9.56 -13.72
C ALA A 109 4.11 8.61 -12.50
N ALA A 110 4.58 7.38 -12.65
CA ALA A 110 4.83 6.46 -11.53
C ALA A 110 5.95 6.99 -10.62
N LEU A 111 7.07 7.44 -11.21
CA LEU A 111 8.19 8.05 -10.48
C LEU A 111 7.77 9.32 -9.73
N ALA A 112 6.98 10.19 -10.36
CA ALA A 112 6.50 11.42 -9.73
C ALA A 112 5.58 11.12 -8.53
N ARG A 113 4.68 10.14 -8.66
CA ARG A 113 3.79 9.72 -7.57
C ARG A 113 4.55 9.10 -6.41
N GLU A 114 5.53 8.26 -6.71
CA GLU A 114 6.36 7.64 -5.69
C GLU A 114 7.23 8.69 -4.96
N LYS A 115 7.79 9.67 -5.68
CA LYS A 115 8.52 10.79 -5.05
C LYS A 115 7.62 11.65 -4.16
N ALA A 116 6.35 11.86 -4.57
CA ALA A 116 5.36 12.55 -3.75
C ALA A 116 5.01 11.77 -2.46
N LEU A 117 5.05 10.43 -2.52
CA LEU A 117 4.87 9.57 -1.35
C LEU A 117 6.09 9.65 -0.39
N ASP A 118 7.30 9.56 -0.92
CA ASP A 118 8.54 9.65 -0.14
C ASP A 118 8.68 11.01 0.57
N THR A 119 8.36 12.11 -0.14
CA THR A 119 8.35 13.47 0.45
C THR A 119 7.29 13.67 1.52
N ALA A 120 6.17 12.94 1.45
CA ALA A 120 5.14 12.91 2.49
C ALA A 120 5.50 12.00 3.68
N GLY A 121 6.66 11.33 3.65
CA GLY A 121 7.08 10.36 4.67
C GLY A 121 6.40 8.98 4.54
N GLU A 122 5.59 8.76 3.50
CA GLU A 122 4.88 7.52 3.22
C GLU A 122 5.74 6.62 2.31
N ARG A 123 6.86 6.09 2.83
CA ARG A 123 7.80 5.26 2.05
C ARG A 123 7.22 3.87 1.76
N LEU A 124 7.22 3.48 0.48
CA LEU A 124 6.92 2.10 0.11
C LEU A 124 8.12 1.19 0.38
N SER A 125 7.87 -0.03 0.84
CA SER A 125 8.90 -1.06 1.03
C SER A 125 9.64 -1.39 -0.27
N HIS A 126 8.92 -1.41 -1.40
CA HIS A 126 9.44 -1.73 -2.72
C HIS A 126 9.74 -0.48 -3.57
N ALA A 127 9.90 0.69 -2.95
CA ALA A 127 10.15 1.96 -3.65
C ALA A 127 11.34 1.88 -4.62
N ALA A 128 12.45 1.27 -4.17
CA ALA A 128 13.64 1.08 -4.98
C ALA A 128 13.34 0.31 -6.28
N GLN A 129 12.66 -0.83 -6.14
CA GLN A 129 12.29 -1.69 -7.25
C GLN A 129 11.35 -0.98 -8.22
N LEU A 130 10.32 -0.29 -7.72
CA LEU A 130 9.39 0.49 -8.53
C LEU A 130 10.14 1.56 -9.33
N ARG A 131 11.01 2.34 -8.68
CA ARG A 131 11.81 3.39 -9.33
C ARG A 131 12.72 2.82 -10.42
N THR A 132 13.43 1.72 -10.14
CA THR A 132 14.33 1.08 -11.10
C THR A 132 13.55 0.59 -12.32
N ILE A 133 12.44 -0.14 -12.14
CA ILE A 133 11.64 -0.64 -13.26
C ILE A 133 11.05 0.52 -14.07
N ALA A 134 10.53 1.57 -13.41
CA ALA A 134 10.01 2.74 -14.12
C ALA A 134 11.10 3.43 -14.97
N HIS A 135 12.32 3.57 -14.45
CA HIS A 135 13.45 4.07 -15.23
C HIS A 135 13.82 3.17 -16.40
N LEU A 136 13.81 1.84 -16.23
CA LEU A 136 14.06 0.91 -17.34
C LEU A 136 13.00 0.99 -18.43
N VAL A 137 11.72 1.12 -18.07
CA VAL A 137 10.63 1.33 -19.05
C VAL A 137 10.79 2.65 -19.80
N ALA A 138 11.19 3.72 -19.09
CA ALA A 138 11.47 5.01 -19.70
C ALA A 138 12.69 4.93 -20.65
N ALA A 139 13.75 4.21 -20.25
CA ALA A 139 14.94 4.01 -21.07
C ALA A 139 14.65 3.17 -22.33
N GLU A 140 13.92 2.06 -22.21
CA GLU A 140 13.51 1.23 -23.36
C GLU A 140 12.61 2.02 -24.32
N SER A 141 11.70 2.84 -23.77
CA SER A 141 10.86 3.73 -24.60
C SER A 141 11.70 4.79 -25.32
N ALA A 142 12.73 5.34 -24.65
CA ALA A 142 13.65 6.29 -25.24
C ALA A 142 14.52 5.64 -26.33
N GLN A 143 14.98 4.41 -26.12
CA GLN A 143 15.69 3.63 -27.14
C GLN A 143 14.83 3.44 -28.39
N ALA A 144 13.57 3.03 -28.22
CA ALA A 144 12.65 2.83 -29.34
C ALA A 144 12.34 4.14 -30.10
N LEU A 145 12.44 5.28 -29.42
CA LEU A 145 12.30 6.63 -30.01
C LEU A 145 13.64 7.23 -30.50
N GLN A 146 14.74 6.48 -30.43
CA GLN A 146 16.10 6.92 -30.77
C GLN A 146 16.62 8.13 -29.95
N ASP A 147 16.05 8.36 -28.76
CA ASP A 147 16.46 9.40 -27.82
C ASP A 147 17.57 8.87 -26.88
N ARG A 148 18.80 8.81 -27.40
CA ARG A 148 19.96 8.24 -26.71
C ARG A 148 20.27 8.94 -25.39
N ALA A 149 20.21 10.27 -25.37
CA ALA A 149 20.49 11.06 -24.17
C ALA A 149 19.52 10.73 -23.03
N SER A 150 18.21 10.65 -23.33
CA SER A 150 17.21 10.26 -22.33
C SER A 150 17.37 8.80 -21.90
N ARG A 151 17.66 7.89 -22.84
CA ARG A 151 17.90 6.47 -22.55
C ARG A 151 19.04 6.29 -21.55
N ASP A 152 20.20 6.87 -21.84
CA ASP A 152 21.41 6.69 -21.02
C ASP A 152 21.24 7.31 -19.64
N GLY A 153 20.62 8.50 -19.58
CA GLY A 153 20.30 9.15 -18.30
C GLY A 153 19.31 8.36 -17.44
N HIS A 154 18.36 7.63 -18.04
CA HIS A 154 17.46 6.75 -17.30
C HIS A 154 18.12 5.43 -16.89
N LEU A 155 18.96 4.85 -17.75
CA LEU A 155 19.74 3.66 -17.42
C LEU A 155 20.67 3.93 -16.23
N GLN A 156 21.38 5.05 -16.23
CA GLN A 156 22.28 5.41 -15.15
C GLN A 156 21.54 5.52 -13.80
N ARG A 157 20.40 6.23 -13.77
CA ARG A 157 19.56 6.33 -12.57
C ARG A 157 19.05 4.97 -12.10
N ALA A 158 18.67 4.08 -13.02
CA ALA A 158 18.26 2.73 -12.69
C ALA A 158 19.40 1.93 -12.01
N LEU A 159 20.62 2.05 -12.54
CA LEU A 159 21.80 1.40 -11.97
C LEU A 159 22.16 1.98 -10.60
N GLU A 160 22.19 3.30 -10.44
CA GLU A 160 22.45 3.99 -9.16
C GLU A 160 21.49 3.54 -8.05
N LEU A 161 20.21 3.37 -8.35
CA LEU A 161 19.20 2.89 -7.39
C LEU A 161 19.44 1.44 -6.92
N THR A 162 20.17 0.65 -7.72
CA THR A 162 20.53 -0.74 -7.40
C THR A 162 21.93 -0.87 -6.78
N GLN A 163 22.73 0.19 -6.78
CA GLN A 163 24.06 0.17 -6.15
C GLN A 163 23.94 0.14 -4.62
N GLY A 164 24.71 -0.75 -3.98
CA GLY A 164 24.80 -0.84 -2.51
C GLY A 164 23.56 -1.35 -1.79
N ARG A 165 22.47 -1.72 -2.49
CA ARG A 165 21.25 -2.25 -1.88
C ARG A 165 21.19 -3.77 -2.00
N SER A 166 21.27 -4.45 -0.86
CA SER A 166 21.27 -5.90 -0.75
C SER A 166 19.85 -6.46 -0.85
N GLY A 167 19.49 -7.00 -2.02
CA GLY A 167 18.26 -7.77 -2.20
C GLY A 167 18.30 -8.54 -3.52
N ALA A 168 17.99 -9.84 -3.48
CA ALA A 168 18.04 -10.72 -4.65
C ALA A 168 17.25 -10.14 -5.84
N ALA A 169 16.04 -9.61 -5.59
CA ALA A 169 15.21 -9.00 -6.61
C ALA A 169 15.84 -7.75 -7.27
N LEU A 170 16.52 -6.88 -6.50
CA LEU A 170 17.19 -5.69 -7.06
C LEU A 170 18.42 -6.07 -7.88
N GLN A 171 19.14 -7.11 -7.45
CA GLN A 171 20.28 -7.65 -8.17
C GLN A 171 19.83 -8.25 -9.52
N GLU A 172 18.74 -9.01 -9.55
CA GLU A 172 18.16 -9.53 -10.80
C GLU A 172 17.75 -8.41 -11.76
N ILE A 173 17.14 -7.33 -11.25
CA ILE A 173 16.76 -6.18 -12.07
C ILE A 173 17.99 -5.44 -12.61
N ARG A 174 19.04 -5.31 -11.79
CA ARG A 174 20.32 -4.72 -12.22
C ARG A 174 20.96 -5.52 -13.35
N GLU A 175 20.99 -6.84 -13.22
CA GLU A 175 21.47 -7.73 -14.28
C GLU A 175 20.62 -7.60 -15.54
N GLY A 176 19.29 -7.50 -15.38
CA GLY A 176 18.37 -7.23 -16.49
C GLY A 176 18.64 -5.90 -17.20
N ALA A 177 18.95 -4.84 -16.44
CA ALA A 177 19.34 -3.54 -16.96
C ALA A 177 20.63 -3.60 -17.79
N GLN A 178 21.66 -4.28 -17.27
CA GLN A 178 22.93 -4.49 -17.98
C GLN A 178 22.74 -5.33 -19.26
N LEU A 179 21.91 -6.37 -19.21
CA LEU A 179 21.54 -7.16 -20.40
C LEU A 179 20.77 -6.35 -21.44
N ARG A 180 19.95 -5.38 -21.03
CA ARG A 180 19.32 -4.42 -21.97
C ARG A 180 20.33 -3.47 -22.56
N ALA A 181 21.21 -2.89 -21.76
CA ALA A 181 22.28 -2.01 -22.24
C ALA A 181 23.17 -2.72 -23.27
N ALA A 182 23.59 -3.96 -22.98
CA ALA A 182 24.36 -4.79 -23.92
C ALA A 182 23.62 -5.01 -25.24
N ARG A 183 22.30 -5.22 -25.19
CA ARG A 183 21.49 -5.39 -26.39
C ARG A 183 21.33 -4.09 -27.18
N TRP A 184 21.12 -2.96 -26.51
CA TRP A 184 21.02 -1.67 -27.20
C TRP A 184 22.33 -1.32 -27.91
N ALA A 185 23.49 -1.56 -27.28
CA ALA A 185 24.79 -1.39 -27.90
C ALA A 185 24.96 -2.26 -29.15
N LEU A 186 24.51 -3.52 -29.09
CA LEU A 186 24.51 -4.42 -30.24
C LEU A 186 23.58 -3.92 -31.37
N ASP A 187 22.37 -3.45 -31.03
CA ASP A 187 21.43 -2.87 -32.00
C ASP A 187 22.03 -1.61 -32.68
N GLU A 188 22.93 -0.89 -31.99
CA GLU A 188 23.68 0.27 -32.48
C GLU A 188 25.00 -0.09 -33.19
N ARG A 189 25.33 -1.38 -33.31
CA ARG A 189 26.57 -1.92 -33.88
C ARG A 189 27.83 -1.58 -33.09
N ASP A 190 27.70 -1.23 -31.81
CA ASP A 190 28.81 -1.06 -30.88
C ASP A 190 29.07 -2.38 -30.14
N VAL A 191 29.85 -3.24 -30.79
CA VAL A 191 30.25 -4.56 -30.28
C VAL A 191 31.06 -4.43 -28.99
N GLN A 192 31.97 -3.46 -28.92
CA GLN A 192 32.87 -3.28 -27.77
C GLN A 192 32.08 -2.87 -26.52
N ALA A 193 31.16 -1.91 -26.64
CA ALA A 193 30.27 -1.55 -25.55
C ALA A 193 29.38 -2.72 -25.14
N SER A 194 28.85 -3.49 -26.10
CA SER A 194 28.02 -4.66 -25.82
C SER A 194 28.76 -5.71 -24.98
N LEU A 195 29.99 -6.07 -25.38
CA LEU A 195 30.83 -7.02 -24.65
C LEU A 195 31.22 -6.47 -23.27
N GLY A 196 31.56 -5.19 -23.16
CA GLY A 196 31.87 -4.56 -21.88
C GLY A 196 30.73 -4.64 -20.87
N TRP A 197 29.48 -4.45 -21.32
CA TRP A 197 28.29 -4.64 -20.47
C TRP A 197 28.10 -6.11 -20.04
N LEU A 198 28.41 -7.07 -20.91
CA LEU A 198 28.33 -8.50 -20.58
C LEU A 198 29.41 -8.94 -19.60
N GLU A 199 30.62 -8.42 -19.71
CA GLU A 199 31.73 -8.70 -18.80
C GLU A 199 31.48 -8.15 -17.39
N ALA A 200 30.77 -7.01 -17.30
CA ALA A 200 30.36 -6.40 -16.03
C ALA A 200 29.24 -7.15 -15.29
N LEU A 201 28.63 -8.19 -15.89
CA LEU A 201 27.64 -9.04 -15.23
C LEU A 201 28.30 -10.03 -14.25
N PRO A 202 27.63 -10.43 -13.16
CA PRO A 202 28.10 -11.53 -12.33
C PRO A 202 28.11 -12.85 -13.12
N GLY A 203 29.02 -13.77 -12.75
CA GLY A 203 29.25 -15.01 -13.50
C GLY A 203 27.99 -15.88 -13.72
N GLY A 204 27.04 -15.88 -12.79
CA GLY A 204 25.76 -16.57 -12.97
C GLY A 204 24.88 -15.95 -14.07
N ALA A 205 24.85 -14.62 -14.16
CA ALA A 205 24.09 -13.89 -15.17
C ALA A 205 24.73 -13.98 -16.58
N GLN A 206 26.07 -14.02 -16.65
CA GLN A 206 26.80 -14.21 -17.90
C GLN A 206 26.46 -15.54 -18.60
N ARG A 207 26.11 -16.57 -17.83
CA ARG A 207 25.76 -17.90 -18.35
C ARG A 207 24.29 -18.04 -18.79
N ARG A 208 23.45 -17.02 -18.58
CA ARG A 208 22.05 -17.05 -19.02
C ARG A 208 21.98 -17.09 -20.54
N THR A 209 21.01 -17.84 -21.09
CA THR A 209 20.82 -18.01 -22.54
C THR A 209 20.77 -16.68 -23.30
N VAL A 210 20.18 -15.64 -22.70
CA VAL A 210 20.11 -14.30 -23.29
C VAL A 210 21.48 -13.66 -23.42
N ALA A 211 22.33 -13.75 -22.39
CA ALA A 211 23.70 -13.22 -22.41
C ALA A 211 24.55 -13.92 -23.48
N LEU A 212 24.49 -15.25 -23.52
CA LEU A 212 25.20 -16.06 -24.53
C LEU A 212 24.74 -15.70 -25.96
N ARG A 213 23.43 -15.51 -26.16
CA ARG A 213 22.89 -15.11 -27.47
C ARG A 213 23.36 -13.73 -27.91
N ILE A 214 23.49 -12.78 -26.97
CA ILE A 214 24.05 -11.45 -27.29
C ILE A 214 25.52 -11.61 -27.68
N ARG A 215 26.30 -12.38 -26.90
CA ARG A 215 27.72 -12.64 -27.16
C ARG A 215 28.01 -13.32 -28.50
N LEU A 216 27.11 -14.18 -28.98
CA LEU A 216 27.23 -14.83 -30.29
C LEU A 216 26.91 -13.90 -31.46
N LYS A 217 26.21 -12.79 -31.22
CA LYS A 217 25.82 -11.83 -32.25
C LYS A 217 26.76 -10.62 -32.33
N ALA A 218 27.46 -10.34 -31.24
CA ALA A 218 28.46 -9.28 -31.11
C ALA A 218 29.77 -9.73 -31.77
#